data_AF-A0A9D1FEP2-F1
#
_entry.id   AF-A0A9D1FEP2-F1
#
_cell.length_a   1.000
_cell.length_b   1.000
_cell.length_c   1.000
_cell.angle_alpha   90.00
_cell.angle_beta   90.00
_cell.angle_gamma   90.00
#
_symmetry.space_group_name_H-M   'P 1'
#
loop_
_entity.id
_entity.type
_entity.pdbx_description
1 polymer ?
#
loop_
_entity_poly.entity_id
_entity_poly.type
_entity_poly.pdbx_seq_one_letter_code
_entity_poly.pdbx_strand_id
1 'polypeptide(L)'
;MAKTRRQRAAELRERIEAYFEKRAAQGRFPTEAGLLLELGLGEEEYGKMRADRLFGAEFERARLARMDWLENQMVTESGRATGCMNALKQEKNGGYADRAAQAGREQKLVICLAGVGAGAAL
;
A
#
# COMPACT_ATOMS: atom_id res chain seq x y z
N MET A 1 17.87 -17.99 28.42
CA MET A 1 18.79 -17.01 27.77
C MET A 1 17.96 -16.04 26.95
N ALA A 2 18.25 -14.74 26.98
CA ALA A 2 17.54 -13.76 26.16
C ALA A 2 17.97 -13.88 24.68
N LYS A 3 17.02 -13.76 23.75
CA LYS A 3 17.30 -13.85 22.30
C LYS A 3 18.20 -12.70 21.85
N THR A 4 19.15 -13.00 20.98
CA THR A 4 20.00 -11.98 20.35
C THR A 4 19.15 -11.10 19.41
N ARG A 5 19.66 -9.91 19.09
CA ARG A 5 18.98 -9.00 18.14
C ARG A 5 18.82 -9.62 16.75
N ARG A 6 19.83 -10.38 16.28
CA ARG A 6 19.78 -11.07 14.99
C ARG A 6 18.70 -12.14 14.95
N GLN A 7 18.57 -12.93 16.02
CA GLN A 7 17.50 -13.92 16.14
C GLN A 7 16.12 -13.26 16.12
N ARG A 8 15.94 -12.14 16.84
CA ARG A 8 14.68 -11.40 16.83
C ARG A 8 14.30 -10.87 15.44
N ALA A 9 15.28 -10.47 14.64
CA ALA A 9 15.01 -10.02 13.27
C ALA A 9 14.73 -11.17 12.29
N ALA A 10 15.39 -12.31 12.48
CA ALA A 10 15.03 -13.53 11.76
C ALA A 10 13.58 -13.94 12.06
N GLU A 11 13.17 -13.91 13.33
CA GLU A 11 11.78 -14.18 13.72
C GLU A 11 10.80 -13.14 13.16
N LEU A 12 11.19 -11.87 13.11
CA LEU A 12 10.38 -10.84 12.45
C LEU A 12 10.19 -11.18 10.97
N ARG A 13 11.27 -11.58 10.27
CA ARG A 13 11.19 -11.99 8.86
C ARG A 13 10.25 -13.17 8.67
N GLU A 14 10.40 -14.23 9.45
CA GLU A 14 9.54 -15.43 9.37
C GLU A 14 8.06 -15.07 9.57
N ARG A 15 7.75 -14.17 10.52
CA ARG A 15 6.38 -13.70 10.74
C ARG A 15 5.84 -12.85 9.59
N ILE A 16 6.69 -12.01 8.99
CA ILE A 16 6.33 -11.24 7.79
C ILE A 16 6.04 -12.22 6.64
N GLU A 17 6.91 -13.19 6.37
CA GLU A 17 6.75 -14.16 5.30
C GLU A 17 5.46 -14.97 5.47
N ALA A 18 5.20 -15.48 6.67
CA ALA A 18 3.96 -16.20 6.99
C ALA A 18 2.69 -15.35 6.76
N TYR A 19 2.73 -14.05 7.06
CA TYR A 19 1.64 -13.13 6.76
C TYR A 19 1.42 -13.00 5.24
N PHE A 20 2.49 -12.87 4.46
CA PHE A 20 2.40 -12.75 3.01
C PHE A 20 1.83 -14.02 2.37
N GLU A 21 2.31 -15.19 2.77
CA GLU A 21 1.79 -16.48 2.31
C GLU A 21 0.30 -16.64 2.62
N LYS A 22 -0.11 -16.31 3.85
CA LYS A 22 -1.52 -16.33 4.27
C LYS A 22 -2.39 -15.41 3.41
N ARG A 23 -1.89 -14.23 3.03
CA ARG A 23 -2.62 -13.28 2.16
C ARG A 23 -2.64 -13.71 0.70
N ALA A 24 -1.54 -14.26 0.20
CA ALA A 24 -1.45 -14.82 -1.14
C ALA A 24 -2.44 -15.99 -1.31
N ALA A 25 -2.52 -16.91 -0.36
CA ALA A 25 -3.49 -18.01 -0.36
C ALA A 25 -4.95 -17.54 -0.34
N GLN A 26 -5.22 -16.34 0.19
CA GLN A 26 -6.54 -15.70 0.19
C GLN A 26 -6.81 -14.87 -1.07
N GLY A 27 -5.85 -14.73 -1.98
CA GLY A 27 -5.94 -13.82 -3.13
C GLY A 27 -6.04 -12.33 -2.72
N ARG A 28 -5.54 -11.97 -1.53
CA ARG A 28 -5.63 -10.62 -0.96
C ARG A 28 -4.29 -9.91 -1.01
N PHE A 29 -4.32 -8.60 -1.26
CA PHE A 29 -3.14 -7.75 -1.16
C PHE A 29 -2.63 -7.69 0.29
N PRO A 30 -1.35 -8.00 0.57
CA PRO A 30 -0.76 -7.89 1.90
C PRO A 30 -0.49 -6.41 2.28
N THR A 31 -1.50 -5.69 2.76
CA THR A 31 -1.35 -4.28 3.15
C THR A 31 -0.38 -4.12 4.33
N GLU A 32 0.29 -2.95 4.42
CA GLU A 32 1.15 -2.61 5.58
C GLU A 32 0.34 -2.59 6.88
N ALA A 33 -0.84 -1.97 6.89
CA ALA A 33 -1.71 -1.95 8.07
C ALA A 33 -2.08 -3.37 8.53
N GLY A 34 -2.40 -4.27 7.61
CA GLY A 34 -2.70 -5.66 7.93
C GLY A 34 -1.48 -6.41 8.48
N LEU A 35 -0.28 -6.09 7.99
CA LEU A 35 0.96 -6.65 8.52
C LEU A 35 1.20 -6.19 9.95
N LEU A 36 1.03 -4.90 10.25
CA LEU A 36 1.23 -4.37 11.61
C LEU A 36 0.26 -5.02 12.60
N LEU A 37 -1.00 -5.22 12.21
CA LEU A 37 -2.00 -5.92 13.02
C LEU A 37 -1.60 -7.38 13.29
N GLU A 38 -1.10 -8.12 12.27
CA GLU A 38 -0.63 -9.51 12.46
C GLU A 38 0.63 -9.58 13.33
N LEU A 39 1.50 -8.57 13.23
CA LEU A 39 2.68 -8.47 14.07
C LEU A 39 2.37 -8.04 15.52
N GLY A 40 1.17 -7.48 15.76
CA GLY A 40 0.76 -6.92 17.05
C GLY A 40 1.43 -5.58 17.35
N LEU A 41 1.84 -4.84 16.31
CA LEU A 41 2.61 -3.60 16.44
C LEU A 41 1.70 -2.38 16.30
N GLY A 42 1.84 -1.45 17.24
CA GLY A 42 1.31 -0.09 17.09
C GLY A 42 2.21 0.80 16.22
N GLU A 43 1.71 1.97 15.81
CA GLU A 43 2.46 2.89 14.95
C GLU A 43 3.75 3.41 15.59
N GLU A 44 3.73 3.72 16.88
CA GLU A 44 4.91 4.21 17.60
C GLU A 44 6.02 3.15 17.68
N GLU A 45 5.65 1.91 18.00
CA GLU A 45 6.60 0.79 18.06
C GLU A 45 7.15 0.47 16.67
N TYR A 46 6.29 0.45 15.66
CA TYR A 46 6.70 0.31 14.27
C TYR A 46 7.70 1.40 13.87
N GLY A 47 7.45 2.66 14.20
CA GLY A 47 8.37 3.76 13.92
C GLY A 47 9.75 3.56 14.54
N LYS A 48 9.80 3.14 15.81
CA LYS A 48 11.06 2.82 16.52
C LYS A 48 11.80 1.65 15.87
N MET A 49 11.09 0.58 15.53
CA MET A 49 11.71 -0.59 14.88
C MET A 49 12.17 -0.28 13.46
N ARG A 50 11.42 0.53 12.71
CA ARG A 50 11.77 0.96 11.35
C ARG A 50 13.02 1.83 11.32
N ALA A 51 13.22 2.67 12.33
CA ALA A 51 14.43 3.47 12.49
C ALA A 51 15.67 2.63 12.85
N ASP A 52 15.48 1.42 13.38
CA ASP A 52 16.59 0.51 13.63
C ASP A 52 17.10 -0.13 12.35
N ARG A 53 18.41 -0.11 12.13
CA ARG A 53 19.01 -0.64 10.89
C ARG A 53 18.64 -2.10 10.59
N LEU A 54 18.53 -2.93 11.63
CA LEU A 54 18.40 -4.37 11.46
C LEU A 54 16.93 -4.77 11.26
N PHE A 55 16.01 -4.20 12.03
CA PHE A 55 14.57 -4.43 11.84
C PHE A 55 14.00 -3.65 10.65
N GLY A 56 14.47 -2.41 10.45
CA GLY A 56 14.11 -1.57 9.29
C GLY A 56 14.42 -2.24 7.95
N ALA A 57 15.53 -2.99 7.86
CA ALA A 57 15.84 -3.77 6.66
C ALA A 57 14.78 -4.84 6.34
N GLU A 58 14.19 -5.48 7.36
CA GLU A 58 13.12 -6.47 7.15
C GLU A 58 11.79 -5.79 6.74
N PHE A 59 11.48 -4.61 7.27
CA PHE A 59 10.32 -3.84 6.83
C PHE A 59 10.48 -3.28 5.41
N GLU A 60 11.69 -2.90 4.99
CA GLU A 60 11.94 -2.50 3.61
C GLU A 60 11.80 -3.69 2.65
N ARG A 61 12.27 -4.89 3.03
CA ARG A 61 11.98 -6.12 2.26
C ARG A 61 10.49 -6.37 2.14
N ALA A 62 9.73 -6.20 3.22
CA ALA A 62 8.28 -6.32 3.18
C ALA A 62 7.65 -5.29 2.23
N ARG A 63 8.17 -4.06 2.18
CA ARG A 63 7.72 -3.04 1.21
C ARG A 63 7.97 -3.48 -0.22
N LEU A 64 9.18 -3.95 -0.54
CA LEU A 64 9.52 -4.43 -1.88
C LEU A 64 8.64 -5.62 -2.30
N ALA A 65 8.38 -6.57 -1.40
CA ALA A 65 7.47 -7.69 -1.68
C ALA A 65 6.04 -7.23 -1.98
N ARG A 66 5.55 -6.17 -1.31
CA ARG A 66 4.24 -5.57 -1.65
C ARG A 66 4.24 -4.94 -3.04
N MET A 67 5.32 -4.24 -3.41
CA MET A 67 5.46 -3.64 -4.74
C MET A 67 5.43 -4.72 -5.83
N ASP A 68 6.25 -5.76 -5.67
CA ASP A 68 6.32 -6.89 -6.59
C ASP A 68 4.95 -7.55 -6.76
N TRP A 69 4.20 -7.76 -5.67
CA TRP A 69 2.85 -8.29 -5.75
C TRP A 69 1.93 -7.40 -6.61
N LEU A 70 1.97 -6.08 -6.41
CA LEU A 70 1.14 -5.14 -7.16
C LEU A 70 1.51 -5.12 -8.64
N GLU A 71 2.81 -5.11 -8.95
CA GLU A 71 3.32 -5.14 -10.32
C GLU A 71 2.91 -6.43 -11.04
N ASN A 72 3.08 -7.59 -10.40
CA ASN A 72 2.66 -8.86 -10.96
C ASN A 72 1.14 -8.89 -11.20
N GLN A 73 0.33 -8.44 -10.25
CA GLN A 73 -1.13 -8.39 -10.43
C GLN A 73 -1.54 -7.45 -11.56
N MET A 74 -0.83 -6.35 -11.80
CA MET A 74 -1.11 -5.48 -12.95
C MET A 74 -0.80 -6.16 -14.29
N VAL A 75 0.30 -6.93 -14.35
CA VAL A 75 0.75 -7.58 -15.58
C VAL A 75 -0.10 -8.82 -15.89
N THR A 76 -0.52 -9.58 -14.88
CA THR A 76 -1.24 -10.85 -15.07
C THR A 76 -2.75 -10.72 -15.04
N GLU A 77 -3.31 -9.72 -14.34
CA GLU A 77 -4.75 -9.56 -14.12
C GLU A 77 -5.26 -8.20 -14.64
N SER A 78 -5.74 -8.17 -15.89
CA SER A 78 -6.17 -6.94 -16.58
C SER A 78 -7.25 -6.14 -15.84
N GLY A 79 -8.13 -6.82 -15.09
CA GLY A 79 -9.19 -6.18 -14.30
C GLY A 79 -8.71 -5.48 -13.02
N ARG A 80 -7.46 -5.68 -12.60
CA ARG A 80 -6.91 -5.13 -11.33
C ARG A 80 -5.93 -3.99 -11.54
N ALA A 81 -5.62 -3.64 -12.78
CA ALA A 81 -4.57 -2.69 -13.14
C ALA A 81 -4.75 -1.31 -12.47
N THR A 82 -5.94 -0.73 -12.53
CA THR A 82 -6.23 0.60 -11.93
C THR A 82 -6.08 0.58 -10.40
N GLY A 83 -6.59 -0.46 -9.74
CA GLY A 83 -6.50 -0.59 -8.27
C GLY A 83 -5.06 -0.76 -7.80
N CYS A 84 -4.28 -1.59 -8.51
CA CYS A 84 -2.88 -1.80 -8.19
C CYS A 84 -2.02 -0.55 -8.47
N MET A 85 -2.29 0.15 -9.57
CA MET A 85 -1.65 1.44 -9.89
C MET A 85 -1.90 2.47 -8.78
N ASN A 86 -3.15 2.62 -8.32
CA ASN A 86 -3.48 3.52 -7.21
C ASN A 86 -2.76 3.15 -5.91
N ALA A 87 -2.59 1.85 -5.64
CA ALA A 87 -1.83 1.39 -4.48
C ALA A 87 -0.33 1.70 -4.61
N LEU A 88 0.28 1.54 -5.79
CA LEU A 88 1.69 1.86 -6.06
C LEU A 88 1.99 3.35 -5.92
N LYS A 89 1.03 4.23 -6.26
CA LYS A 89 1.14 5.69 -6.09
C LYS A 89 1.33 6.13 -4.63
N GLN A 90 0.92 5.30 -3.68
CA GLN A 90 1.11 5.60 -2.25
C GLN A 90 2.58 5.43 -1.86
N GLU A 91 3.12 6.41 -1.12
CA GLU A 91 4.54 6.41 -0.68
C GLU A 91 4.95 5.14 0.06
N LYS A 92 4.06 4.60 0.90
CA LYS A 92 4.30 3.38 1.69
C LYS A 92 4.38 2.08 0.88
N ASN A 93 3.97 2.10 -0.38
CA ASN A 93 4.05 0.94 -1.27
C ASN A 93 5.16 1.17 -2.28
N GLY A 94 5.01 2.11 -3.22
CA GLY A 94 6.02 2.38 -4.25
C GLY A 94 6.38 3.85 -4.41
N GLY A 95 5.51 4.77 -3.99
CA GLY A 95 5.66 6.19 -4.26
C GLY A 95 5.70 6.50 -5.76
N TYR A 96 5.09 5.64 -6.58
CA TYR A 96 5.10 5.81 -8.03
C TYR A 96 4.32 7.08 -8.38
N ALA A 97 5.02 8.18 -8.64
CA ALA A 97 4.38 9.35 -9.22
C ALA A 97 4.39 9.17 -10.74
N ASP A 98 3.23 9.38 -11.38
CA ASP A 98 3.24 9.62 -12.82
C ASP A 98 4.23 10.76 -13.05
N ARG A 99 5.17 10.61 -14.01
CA ARG A 99 5.88 11.80 -14.52
C ARG A 99 4.78 12.76 -14.89
N ALA A 100 4.72 13.91 -14.21
CA ALA A 100 3.68 14.90 -14.43
C ALA A 100 3.48 15.01 -15.93
N ALA A 101 2.32 14.59 -16.43
CA ALA A 101 1.98 14.80 -17.82
C ALA A 101 2.21 16.28 -18.04
N GLN A 102 3.14 16.59 -18.94
CA GLN A 102 3.59 17.93 -19.30
C GLN A 102 2.42 18.90 -19.11
N ALA A 103 2.55 19.81 -18.14
CA ALA A 103 1.52 20.78 -17.80
C ALA A 103 1.13 21.55 -19.07
N GLY A 104 0.08 21.11 -19.74
CA GLY A 104 -0.18 21.56 -21.12
C GLY A 104 -1.58 21.28 -21.65
N ARG A 105 -2.45 20.61 -20.88
CA ARG A 105 -3.87 20.58 -21.19
C ARG A 105 -4.66 21.03 -19.97
N GLU A 106 -5.14 22.26 -20.05
CA GLU A 106 -6.19 22.78 -19.18
C GLU A 106 -7.34 21.77 -19.11
N GLN A 107 -7.59 21.24 -17.91
CA GLN A 107 -8.75 20.37 -17.69
C GLN A 107 -9.91 21.26 -17.24
N LYS A 108 -10.89 21.45 -18.13
CA LYS A 108 -12.09 22.25 -17.86
C LYS A 108 -13.21 21.35 -17.33
N LEU A 109 -13.55 21.49 -16.06
CA LEU A 109 -14.76 20.91 -15.48
C LEU A 109 -15.92 21.90 -15.66
N VAL A 110 -16.97 21.48 -16.39
CA VAL A 110 -18.22 22.25 -16.52
C VAL A 110 -19.31 21.50 -15.79
N ILE A 111 -19.80 22.08 -14.68
CA ILE A 111 -20.95 21.56 -13.94
C ILE A 111 -22.16 22.41 -14.32
N CYS A 112 -23.11 21.82 -15.04
CA CYS A 112 -24.38 22.47 -15.36
C CYS A 112 -25.46 21.95 -14.40
N LEU A 113 -25.99 22.85 -13.58
CA LEU A 113 -27.17 22.58 -12.76
C LEU A 113 -28.39 23.17 -13.47
N ALA A 114 -29.20 22.31 -14.09
CA ALA A 114 -30.50 22.70 -14.63
C ALA A 114 -31.57 22.47 -13.56
N GLY A 115 -32.10 23.56 -12.99
CA GLY A 115 -33.26 23.48 -12.11
C GLY A 115 -34.53 23.22 -12.92
N VAL A 116 -35.35 22.25 -12.50
CA VAL A 116 -36.71 22.03 -13.03
C VAL A 116 -37.71 22.96 -12.33
N GLY A 117 -37.48 24.26 -12.40
CA GLY A 117 -38.34 25.28 -11.78
C GLY A 117 -39.39 25.83 -12.74
N ALA A 118 -40.28 24.99 -13.26
CA ALA A 118 -41.50 25.47 -13.92
C ALA A 118 -42.66 25.36 -12.93
N GLY A 119 -43.07 26.49 -12.35
CA GLY A 119 -44.40 26.61 -11.74
C GLY A 119 -44.50 26.62 -10.21
N ALA A 120 -43.86 27.58 -9.53
CA ALA A 120 -44.41 28.09 -8.29
C ALA A 120 -45.10 29.43 -8.56
N ALA A 121 -46.33 29.34 -9.06
CA ALA A 121 -47.25 30.46 -9.14
C ALA A 121 -47.78 30.79 -7.73
N LEU A 122 -47.76 32.07 -7.37
CA LEU A 122 -48.87 32.83 -6.78
C LEU A 122 -48.60 34.33 -7.02
#